data_AF-A0A8T0G1D8-F1
#
_entry.id   AF-A0A8T0G1D8-F1
#
_cell.length_a   1.000
_cell.length_b   1.000
_cell.length_c   1.000
_cell.angle_alpha   90.00
_cell.angle_beta   90.00
_cell.angle_gamma   90.00
#
_symmetry.space_group_name_H-M   'P 1'
#
loop_
_entity.id
_entity.type
_entity.pdbx_description
1 polymer ?
#
loop_
_entity_poly.entity_id
_entity_poly.type
_entity_poly.pdbx_seq_one_letter_code
_entity_poly.pdbx_strand_id
1 'polypeptide(L)'
;MQPEIASPKKRFIESSSFYRNCELNDPFSSMRIDDSQFLDNLPTRGICSVCNRSRKYYCYTCYVPVKEISDRLPKINLPIKIDIIKHPKEVDGKSTSAHAAVLAPDDVKIYNYPDFPSYDNEKVLLIFPGKSAVPFQEWWNKAIHSQESSDRPKCIIFIDSTWRQSKAMYNDSRLQSLPCVILSEYKSVFWRHQKGKPDTYLATIEAIYYFLRELDNLMNPGVHYSGKYDNLLFLFKYFYMKLRCIYDISSAEK
;
A
#
# COMPACT_ATOMS: atom_id res chain seq x y z
N MET A 1 32.10 -23.89 -31.75
CA MET A 1 32.10 -22.71 -30.85
C MET A 1 30.66 -22.31 -30.62
N GLN A 2 30.09 -22.67 -29.47
CA GLN A 2 28.77 -22.17 -29.05
C GLN A 2 28.96 -20.82 -28.34
N PRO A 3 28.05 -19.85 -28.53
CA PRO A 3 28.19 -18.53 -27.92
C PRO A 3 27.79 -18.58 -26.44
N GLU A 4 28.65 -18.05 -25.57
CA GLU A 4 28.38 -17.89 -24.14
C GLU A 4 27.22 -16.92 -23.90
N ILE A 5 26.18 -17.41 -23.23
CA ILE A 5 25.06 -16.61 -22.76
C ILE A 5 25.55 -15.79 -21.56
N ALA A 6 25.71 -14.48 -21.76
CA ALA A 6 26.12 -13.57 -20.70
C ALA A 6 25.14 -13.61 -19.51
N SER A 7 25.67 -13.90 -18.32
CA SER A 7 24.91 -13.90 -17.07
C SER A 7 24.45 -12.47 -16.71
N PRO A 8 23.28 -12.30 -16.05
CA PRO A 8 22.77 -10.98 -15.71
C PRO A 8 23.68 -10.32 -14.67
N LYS A 9 24.15 -9.09 -14.93
CA LYS A 9 24.92 -8.29 -13.97
C LYS A 9 24.14 -8.13 -12.65
N LYS A 10 24.66 -8.72 -11.58
CA LYS A 10 24.13 -8.58 -10.20
C LYS A 10 24.19 -7.10 -9.79
N ARG A 11 23.05 -6.55 -9.36
CA ARG A 11 22.97 -5.19 -8.77
C ARG A 11 23.02 -5.33 -7.25
N PHE A 12 24.13 -4.92 -6.66
CA PHE A 12 24.30 -4.82 -5.21
C PHE A 12 23.53 -3.58 -4.70
N ILE A 13 22.66 -3.73 -3.70
CA ILE A 13 21.87 -2.63 -3.11
C ILE A 13 22.08 -2.65 -1.59
N GLU A 14 23.09 -1.93 -1.09
CA GLU A 14 23.54 -2.02 0.32
C GLU A 14 22.65 -1.33 1.38
N SER A 15 21.53 -0.70 1.03
CA SER A 15 20.92 0.27 1.97
C SER A 15 19.40 0.43 1.92
N SER A 16 18.64 -0.57 1.48
CA SER A 16 17.18 -0.55 1.70
C SER A 16 16.80 -1.04 3.10
N SER A 17 15.67 -0.58 3.64
CA SER A 17 15.08 -1.09 4.90
C SER A 17 14.93 -2.62 4.87
N PHE A 18 14.72 -3.17 3.67
CA PHE A 18 14.77 -4.60 3.37
C PHE A 18 15.97 -5.33 4.00
N TYR A 19 17.20 -4.85 3.77
CA TYR A 19 18.41 -5.55 4.24
C TYR A 19 18.64 -5.38 5.73
N ARG A 20 18.20 -4.26 6.32
CA ARG A 20 18.21 -4.09 7.79
C ARG A 20 17.21 -5.03 8.47
N ASN A 21 16.15 -5.42 7.75
CA ASN A 21 15.11 -6.32 8.24
C ASN A 21 15.32 -7.79 7.78
N CYS A 22 16.33 -8.09 6.95
CA CYS A 22 16.65 -9.47 6.57
C CYS A 22 17.12 -10.32 7.76
N GLU A 23 17.71 -9.68 8.78
CA GLU A 23 18.13 -10.34 10.04
C GLU A 23 16.96 -10.62 11.00
N LEU A 24 15.76 -10.11 10.71
CA LEU A 24 14.57 -10.34 11.54
C LEU A 24 13.78 -11.57 11.05
N ASN A 25 13.17 -12.28 12.01
CA ASN A 25 12.08 -13.24 11.77
C ASN A 25 11.06 -12.65 10.77
N ASP A 26 10.35 -13.50 10.03
CA ASP A 26 9.31 -13.08 9.07
C ASP A 26 8.46 -11.93 9.67
N PRO A 27 8.53 -10.69 9.11
CA PRO A 27 7.86 -9.53 9.70
C PRO A 27 6.33 -9.63 9.64
N PHE A 28 5.81 -10.61 8.91
CA PHE A 28 4.39 -10.92 8.79
C PHE A 28 3.97 -12.13 9.64
N SER A 29 4.87 -12.71 10.44
CA SER A 29 4.62 -13.93 11.22
C SER A 29 3.49 -13.82 12.24
N SER A 30 3.25 -12.62 12.78
CA SER A 30 2.14 -12.34 13.71
C SER A 30 0.83 -11.96 13.02
N MET A 31 0.81 -11.87 11.69
CA MET A 31 -0.35 -11.46 10.90
C MET A 31 -1.11 -12.66 10.32
N ARG A 32 -2.43 -12.56 10.25
CA ARG A 32 -3.33 -13.55 9.64
C ARG A 32 -3.47 -13.29 8.14
N ILE A 33 -2.38 -13.52 7.40
CA ILE A 33 -2.34 -13.39 5.95
C ILE A 33 -2.48 -14.78 5.31
N ASP A 34 -3.38 -14.90 4.36
CA ASP A 34 -3.66 -16.14 3.63
C ASP A 34 -2.42 -16.67 2.89
N ASP A 35 -2.43 -17.98 2.61
CA ASP A 35 -1.36 -18.60 1.85
C ASP A 35 -1.32 -18.10 0.39
N SER A 36 -0.12 -17.74 -0.05
CA SER A 36 0.12 -17.18 -1.39
C SER A 36 0.97 -18.08 -2.28
N GLN A 37 1.28 -19.32 -1.86
CA GLN A 37 2.15 -20.24 -2.61
C GLN A 37 1.62 -20.53 -4.00
N PHE A 38 0.31 -20.48 -4.19
CA PHE A 38 -0.26 -20.73 -5.51
C PHE A 38 0.14 -19.72 -6.58
N LEU A 39 0.55 -18.50 -6.19
CA LEU A 39 1.06 -17.50 -7.12
C LEU A 39 2.39 -17.94 -7.76
N ASP A 40 3.08 -18.92 -7.19
CA ASP A 40 4.34 -19.46 -7.72
C ASP A 40 4.12 -20.42 -8.88
N ASN A 41 2.99 -21.11 -8.85
CA ASN A 41 2.64 -22.12 -9.83
C ASN A 41 1.89 -21.54 -11.03
N LEU A 42 1.88 -20.20 -11.20
CA LEU A 42 1.30 -19.57 -12.38
C LEU A 42 2.18 -19.82 -13.61
N PRO A 43 1.72 -20.62 -14.58
CA PRO A 43 2.57 -21.14 -15.65
C PRO A 43 3.00 -20.03 -16.61
N THR A 44 2.13 -19.05 -16.87
CA THR A 44 2.38 -17.95 -17.81
C THR A 44 1.67 -16.67 -17.38
N ARG A 45 1.91 -15.58 -18.12
CA ARG A 45 1.18 -14.31 -17.93
C ARG A 45 -0.23 -14.46 -18.51
N GLY A 46 -1.24 -14.08 -17.73
CA GLY A 46 -2.62 -13.94 -18.20
C GLY A 46 -2.88 -12.63 -18.95
N ILE A 47 -4.10 -12.49 -19.46
CA ILE A 47 -4.59 -11.29 -20.15
C ILE A 47 -5.55 -10.54 -19.22
N CYS A 48 -5.36 -9.22 -19.08
CA CYS A 48 -6.29 -8.39 -18.32
C CYS A 48 -7.66 -8.35 -19.03
N SER A 49 -8.74 -8.64 -18.30
CA SER A 49 -10.12 -8.64 -18.80
C SER A 49 -10.66 -7.28 -19.23
N VAL A 50 -9.97 -6.18 -18.88
CA VAL A 50 -10.42 -4.81 -19.17
C VAL A 50 -9.62 -4.19 -20.31
N CYS A 51 -8.29 -4.17 -20.23
CA CYS A 51 -7.43 -3.52 -21.23
C CYS A 51 -6.70 -4.48 -22.18
N ASN A 52 -6.91 -5.80 -22.06
CA ASN A 52 -6.29 -6.84 -22.88
C ASN A 52 -4.75 -6.89 -22.84
N ARG A 53 -4.11 -6.15 -21.92
CA ARG A 53 -2.64 -6.19 -21.76
C ARG A 53 -2.22 -7.44 -20.99
N SER A 54 -1.11 -8.04 -21.40
CA SER A 54 -0.51 -9.18 -20.70
C SER A 54 0.00 -8.77 -19.30
N ARG A 55 -0.34 -9.55 -18.27
CA ARG A 55 0.00 -9.31 -16.85
C ARG A 55 0.28 -10.64 -16.15
N LYS A 56 1.10 -10.64 -15.10
CA LYS A 56 1.40 -11.89 -14.37
C LYS A 56 0.37 -12.19 -13.28
N TYR A 57 0.03 -11.20 -12.45
CA TYR A 57 -0.83 -11.38 -11.29
C TYR A 57 -2.07 -10.50 -11.34
N TYR A 58 -1.89 -9.21 -11.63
CA TYR A 58 -2.97 -8.25 -11.74
C TYR A 58 -2.58 -7.15 -12.72
N CYS A 59 -3.58 -6.43 -13.21
CA CYS A 59 -3.37 -5.24 -14.02
C CYS A 59 -3.15 -4.03 -13.13
N TYR A 60 -1.93 -3.50 -13.11
CA TYR A 60 -1.58 -2.27 -12.39
C TYR A 60 -2.17 -0.98 -13.01
N THR A 61 -2.99 -1.10 -14.05
CA THR A 61 -3.69 0.03 -14.70
C THR A 61 -5.20 -0.05 -14.50
N CYS A 62 -5.78 -1.25 -14.65
CA CYS A 62 -7.21 -1.48 -14.47
C CYS A 62 -7.57 -1.96 -13.06
N TYR A 63 -6.56 -2.25 -12.24
CA TYR A 63 -6.68 -2.71 -10.85
C TYR A 63 -7.54 -3.96 -10.66
N VAL A 64 -7.51 -4.86 -11.64
CA VAL A 64 -8.18 -6.16 -11.60
C VAL A 64 -7.17 -7.30 -11.61
N PRO A 65 -7.44 -8.42 -10.92
CA PRO A 65 -6.62 -9.63 -11.03
C PRO A 65 -6.64 -10.19 -12.45
N VAL A 66 -5.62 -10.98 -12.80
CA VAL A 66 -5.72 -11.84 -13.98
C VAL A 66 -6.77 -12.93 -13.73
N LYS A 67 -7.50 -13.31 -14.78
CA LYS A 67 -8.69 -14.17 -14.68
C LYS A 67 -8.38 -15.51 -14.01
N GLU A 68 -7.18 -16.04 -14.22
CA GLU A 68 -6.74 -17.33 -13.71
C GLU A 68 -6.59 -17.37 -12.17
N ILE A 69 -6.50 -16.21 -11.52
CA ILE A 69 -6.36 -16.11 -10.06
C ILE A 69 -7.45 -15.29 -9.38
N SER A 70 -8.41 -14.74 -10.13
CA SER A 70 -9.43 -13.84 -9.58
C SER A 70 -10.17 -14.45 -8.39
N ASP A 71 -10.47 -15.74 -8.48
CA ASP A 71 -11.30 -16.46 -7.50
C ASP A 71 -10.48 -16.95 -6.29
N ARG A 72 -9.17 -16.74 -6.32
CA ARG A 72 -8.21 -17.23 -5.31
C ARG A 72 -7.56 -16.11 -4.51
N LEU A 73 -7.64 -14.87 -4.98
CA LEU A 73 -7.20 -13.72 -4.20
C LEU A 73 -8.19 -13.43 -3.08
N PRO A 74 -7.72 -13.05 -1.88
CA PRO A 74 -8.63 -12.63 -0.83
C PRO A 74 -9.34 -11.34 -1.26
N LYS A 75 -10.65 -11.30 -1.02
CA LYS A 75 -11.48 -10.10 -1.16
C LYS A 75 -11.74 -9.51 0.23
N ILE A 76 -11.49 -8.23 0.38
CA ILE A 76 -11.51 -7.53 1.67
C ILE A 76 -12.54 -6.41 1.58
N ASN A 77 -13.42 -6.34 2.57
CA ASN A 77 -14.34 -5.23 2.76
C ASN A 77 -13.75 -4.28 3.80
N LEU A 78 -13.72 -2.99 3.48
CA LEU A 78 -13.20 -1.96 4.36
C LEU A 78 -14.34 -1.26 5.10
N PRO A 79 -14.11 -0.77 6.33
CA PRO A 79 -15.13 -0.03 7.09
C PRO A 79 -15.39 1.38 6.53
N ILE A 80 -14.59 1.82 5.56
CA ILE A 80 -14.60 3.18 5.01
C ILE A 80 -14.06 3.18 3.57
N LYS A 81 -14.55 4.12 2.74
CA LYS A 81 -14.04 4.30 1.38
C LYS A 81 -12.64 4.90 1.41
N ILE A 82 -11.82 4.52 0.44
CA ILE A 82 -10.45 4.98 0.29
C ILE A 82 -10.24 5.47 -1.14
N ASP A 83 -9.80 6.71 -1.25
CA ASP A 83 -9.35 7.30 -2.50
C ASP A 83 -7.82 7.42 -2.47
N ILE A 84 -7.16 6.92 -3.51
CA ILE A 84 -5.71 7.04 -3.68
C ILE A 84 -5.46 7.98 -4.86
N ILE A 85 -4.82 9.10 -4.60
CA ILE A 85 -4.42 10.05 -5.65
C ILE A 85 -2.99 9.73 -6.04
N LYS A 86 -2.84 9.12 -7.21
CA LYS A 86 -1.58 8.64 -7.76
C LYS A 86 -0.92 9.70 -8.64
N HIS A 87 0.37 9.94 -8.43
CA HIS A 87 1.15 10.81 -9.31
C HIS A 87 1.39 10.15 -10.68
N PRO A 88 1.27 10.88 -11.80
CA PRO A 88 1.37 10.31 -13.15
C PRO A 88 2.76 9.76 -13.49
N LYS A 89 3.82 10.26 -12.83
CA LYS A 89 5.19 9.75 -12.99
C LYS A 89 5.52 8.59 -12.04
N GLU A 90 4.59 8.17 -11.18
CA GLU A 90 4.78 6.98 -10.37
C GLU A 90 4.71 5.75 -11.27
N VAL A 91 5.71 4.87 -11.16
CA VAL A 91 5.81 3.71 -12.04
C VAL A 91 4.81 2.66 -11.57
N ASP A 92 3.85 2.32 -12.42
CA ASP A 92 2.72 1.46 -12.03
C ASP A 92 3.14 0.10 -11.45
N GLY A 93 4.18 -0.53 -12.02
CA GLY A 93 4.73 -1.80 -11.50
C GLY A 93 5.53 -1.65 -10.20
N LYS A 94 5.62 -0.44 -9.64
CA LYS A 94 6.28 -0.13 -8.36
C LYS A 94 5.33 0.33 -7.28
N SER A 95 4.21 0.92 -7.66
CA SER A 95 3.15 1.34 -6.77
C SER A 95 2.52 0.14 -6.04
N THR A 96 2.33 0.30 -4.74
CA THR A 96 1.59 -0.68 -3.93
C THR A 96 0.09 -0.33 -3.82
N SER A 97 -0.33 0.82 -4.35
CA SER A 97 -1.74 1.23 -4.41
C SER A 97 -2.60 0.24 -5.16
N ALA A 98 -2.05 -0.34 -6.23
CA ALA A 98 -2.73 -1.38 -6.99
C ALA A 98 -3.08 -2.60 -6.13
N HIS A 99 -2.34 -2.90 -5.06
CA HIS A 99 -2.68 -4.00 -4.16
C HIS A 99 -4.01 -3.71 -3.45
N ALA A 100 -4.19 -2.50 -2.93
CA ALA A 100 -5.40 -2.09 -2.24
C ALA A 100 -6.62 -2.19 -3.18
N ALA A 101 -6.53 -1.62 -4.38
CA ALA A 101 -7.63 -1.63 -5.35
C ALA A 101 -7.94 -3.04 -5.90
N VAL A 102 -6.95 -3.93 -6.00
CA VAL A 102 -7.18 -5.33 -6.42
C VAL A 102 -7.86 -6.15 -5.32
N LEU A 103 -7.48 -5.94 -4.05
CA LEU A 103 -7.94 -6.76 -2.92
C LEU A 103 -9.23 -6.21 -2.27
N ALA A 104 -9.50 -4.92 -2.38
CA ALA A 104 -10.69 -4.25 -1.87
C ALA A 104 -11.35 -3.38 -2.96
N PRO A 105 -11.78 -3.96 -4.10
CA PRO A 105 -12.24 -3.22 -5.28
C PRO A 105 -13.52 -2.42 -5.05
N ASP A 106 -14.34 -2.82 -4.06
CA ASP A 106 -15.61 -2.14 -3.76
C ASP A 106 -15.38 -0.87 -2.92
N ASP A 107 -14.24 -0.77 -2.23
CA ASP A 107 -13.97 0.28 -1.25
C ASP A 107 -12.79 1.18 -1.60
N VAL A 108 -11.92 0.77 -2.53
CA VAL A 108 -10.72 1.51 -2.91
C VAL A 108 -10.80 1.98 -4.35
N LYS A 109 -10.61 3.28 -4.57
CA LYS A 109 -10.52 3.88 -5.91
C LYS A 109 -9.20 4.61 -6.10
N ILE A 110 -8.60 4.47 -7.27
CA ILE A 110 -7.35 5.15 -7.63
C ILE A 110 -7.62 6.19 -8.71
N TYR A 111 -7.16 7.40 -8.47
CA TYR A 111 -7.23 8.54 -9.40
C TYR A 111 -5.83 8.93 -9.86
N ASN A 112 -5.68 9.36 -11.11
CA ASN A 112 -4.40 9.85 -11.62
C ASN A 112 -4.38 11.38 -11.57
N TYR A 113 -3.47 11.94 -10.77
CA TYR A 113 -3.31 13.39 -10.67
C TYR A 113 -3.00 14.03 -12.03
N PRO A 114 -3.61 15.18 -12.40
CA PRO A 114 -4.48 16.02 -11.57
C PRO A 114 -5.98 15.68 -11.59
N ASP A 115 -6.36 14.59 -12.26
CA ASP A 115 -7.75 14.17 -12.47
C ASP A 115 -8.26 13.32 -11.29
N PHE A 116 -8.87 14.01 -10.32
CA PHE A 116 -9.52 13.45 -9.14
C PHE A 116 -10.69 14.38 -8.72
N PRO A 117 -11.74 13.87 -8.04
CA PRO A 117 -12.93 14.65 -7.74
C PRO A 117 -12.64 15.82 -6.79
N SER A 118 -13.56 16.80 -6.77
CA SER A 118 -13.63 17.73 -5.64
C SER A 118 -14.35 17.08 -4.47
N TYR A 119 -13.97 17.44 -3.24
CA TYR A 119 -14.47 16.84 -2.01
C TYR A 119 -15.34 17.82 -1.18
N ASP A 120 -15.81 18.91 -1.79
CA ASP A 120 -16.45 20.06 -1.10
C ASP A 120 -17.69 19.70 -0.27
N ASN A 121 -18.36 18.58 -0.57
CA ASN A 121 -19.61 18.15 0.10
C ASN A 121 -19.45 16.83 0.89
N GLU A 122 -18.24 16.31 1.02
CA GLU A 122 -17.98 15.04 1.69
C GLU A 122 -17.08 15.25 2.91
N LYS A 123 -17.37 14.51 3.99
CA LYS A 123 -16.47 14.47 5.15
C LYS A 123 -15.29 13.58 4.79
N VAL A 124 -14.23 14.19 4.30
CA VAL A 124 -13.04 13.50 3.80
C VAL A 124 -11.83 13.88 4.63
N LEU A 125 -10.99 12.89 4.90
CA LEU A 125 -9.77 13.05 5.68
C LEU A 125 -8.57 12.71 4.81
N LEU A 126 -7.57 13.59 4.78
CA LEU A 126 -6.30 13.33 4.13
C LEU A 126 -5.32 12.70 5.13
N ILE A 127 -4.78 11.53 4.81
CA ILE A 127 -3.63 10.95 5.54
C ILE A 127 -2.35 11.43 4.87
N PHE A 128 -1.68 12.41 5.48
CA PHE A 128 -0.43 12.94 4.97
C PHE A 128 0.40 13.60 6.08
N PRO A 129 1.74 13.43 6.13
CA PRO A 129 2.60 14.14 7.07
C PRO A 129 2.83 15.60 6.63
N GLY A 130 1.74 16.36 6.50
CA GLY A 130 1.74 17.78 6.14
C GLY A 130 1.98 18.69 7.35
N LYS A 131 2.27 19.97 7.11
CA LYS A 131 2.51 20.93 8.20
C LYS A 131 1.27 21.16 9.08
N SER A 132 0.07 21.02 8.49
CA SER A 132 -1.21 21.15 9.20
C SER A 132 -1.72 19.83 9.79
N ALA A 133 -0.95 18.74 9.65
CA ALA A 133 -1.41 17.43 10.09
C ALA A 133 -1.45 17.34 11.62
N VAL A 134 -2.57 16.83 12.15
CA VAL A 134 -2.70 16.47 13.57
C VAL A 134 -2.70 14.95 13.74
N PRO A 135 -2.32 14.40 14.89
CA PRO A 135 -2.39 12.95 15.12
C PRO A 135 -3.81 12.41 14.90
N PHE A 136 -3.96 11.29 14.21
CA PHE A 136 -5.28 10.74 13.86
C PHE A 136 -6.15 10.47 15.09
N GLN A 137 -5.58 9.93 16.16
CA GLN A 137 -6.28 9.72 17.43
C GLN A 137 -6.83 11.03 18.04
N GLU A 138 -6.06 12.13 17.98
CA GLU A 138 -6.50 13.43 18.49
C GLU A 138 -7.68 13.96 17.66
N TRP A 139 -7.57 13.87 16.34
CA TRP A 139 -8.65 14.25 15.43
C TRP A 139 -9.91 13.44 15.69
N TRP A 140 -9.77 12.11 15.84
CA TRP A 140 -10.88 11.19 16.09
C TRP A 140 -11.62 11.49 17.40
N ASN A 141 -10.89 11.74 18.48
CA ASN A 141 -11.50 12.08 19.77
C ASN A 141 -12.32 13.36 19.70
N LYS A 142 -11.83 14.39 18.98
CA LYS A 142 -12.58 15.62 18.73
C LYS A 142 -13.84 15.37 17.89
N ALA A 143 -13.72 14.55 16.84
CA ALA A 143 -14.82 14.24 15.93
C ALA A 143 -15.93 13.37 16.57
N ILE A 144 -15.62 12.53 17.56
CA ILE A 144 -16.64 11.74 18.28
C ILE A 144 -17.32 12.55 19.38
N HIS A 145 -16.60 13.45 20.04
CA HIS A 145 -17.16 14.24 21.15
C HIS A 145 -18.17 15.31 20.70
N SER A 146 -18.26 15.63 19.41
CA SER A 146 -19.30 16.52 18.86
C SER A 146 -20.72 15.91 18.88
N GLN A 147 -20.90 14.67 19.35
CA GLN A 147 -22.18 13.94 19.50
C GLN A 147 -23.03 13.76 18.23
N GLU A 148 -22.59 14.23 17.07
CA GLU A 148 -23.25 13.92 15.80
C GLU A 148 -22.61 12.70 15.13
N SER A 149 -23.36 11.60 15.00
CA SER A 149 -22.94 10.42 14.21
C SER A 149 -22.62 10.76 12.74
N SER A 150 -23.14 11.90 12.27
CA SER A 150 -22.85 12.53 10.99
C SER A 150 -21.37 12.92 10.81
N ASP A 151 -20.59 13.13 11.88
CA ASP A 151 -19.22 13.69 11.83
C ASP A 151 -18.10 12.73 11.46
N ARG A 152 -18.40 11.45 11.30
CA ARG A 152 -17.39 10.47 10.87
C ARG A 152 -16.97 10.71 9.41
N PRO A 153 -15.68 10.53 9.08
CA PRO A 153 -15.24 10.61 7.71
C PRO A 153 -15.92 9.51 6.89
N LYS A 154 -16.34 9.86 5.68
CA LYS A 154 -16.93 8.93 4.71
C LYS A 154 -15.90 8.35 3.74
N CYS A 155 -14.83 9.12 3.50
CA CYS A 155 -13.74 8.73 2.63
C CYS A 155 -12.39 9.18 3.22
N ILE A 156 -11.36 8.40 2.97
CA ILE A 156 -9.98 8.66 3.38
C ILE A 156 -9.11 8.77 2.13
N ILE A 157 -8.31 9.83 2.05
CA ILE A 157 -7.41 10.06 0.93
C ILE A 157 -5.98 9.70 1.31
N PHE A 158 -5.32 8.99 0.40
CA PHE A 158 -3.87 8.78 0.41
C PHE A 158 -3.23 9.34 -0.86
N ILE A 159 -1.98 9.79 -0.76
CA ILE A 159 -1.18 10.23 -1.90
C ILE A 159 -0.17 9.14 -2.27
N ASP A 160 -0.24 8.63 -3.50
CA ASP A 160 0.71 7.64 -4.01
C ASP A 160 1.72 8.28 -4.96
N SER A 161 2.91 8.56 -4.45
CA SER A 161 3.99 9.16 -5.22
C SER A 161 5.32 9.03 -4.51
N THR A 162 6.42 9.33 -5.21
CA THR A 162 7.70 9.56 -4.52
C THR A 162 7.60 10.75 -3.57
N TRP A 163 8.35 10.73 -2.46
CA TRP A 163 8.35 11.80 -1.44
C TRP A 163 8.66 13.21 -1.95
N ARG A 164 9.36 13.35 -3.08
CA ARG A 164 9.58 14.66 -3.71
C ARG A 164 8.34 15.15 -4.43
N GLN A 165 7.63 14.24 -5.10
CA GLN A 165 6.42 14.53 -5.87
C GLN A 165 5.21 14.75 -4.95
N SER A 166 5.13 14.02 -3.83
CA SER A 166 4.03 14.12 -2.88
C SER A 166 3.85 15.53 -2.33
N LYS A 167 4.96 16.26 -2.08
CA LYS A 167 4.93 17.67 -1.66
C LYS A 167 4.28 18.59 -2.69
N ALA A 168 4.50 18.34 -3.98
CA ALA A 168 3.89 19.14 -5.03
C ALA A 168 2.39 18.87 -5.13
N MET A 169 1.97 17.61 -5.02
CA MET A 169 0.56 17.23 -4.98
C MET A 169 -0.14 17.77 -3.73
N TYR A 170 0.50 17.68 -2.56
CA TYR A 170 -0.05 18.20 -1.31
C TYR A 170 -0.38 19.69 -1.40
N ASN A 171 0.34 20.48 -2.21
CA ASN A 171 0.06 21.90 -2.42
C ASN A 171 -1.13 22.17 -3.36
N ASP A 172 -1.78 21.15 -3.96
CA ASP A 172 -3.03 21.33 -4.69
C ASP A 172 -4.10 21.89 -3.73
N SER A 173 -4.84 22.91 -4.16
CA SER A 173 -5.82 23.60 -3.30
C SER A 173 -6.91 22.67 -2.81
N ARG A 174 -7.32 21.67 -3.61
CA ARG A 174 -8.31 20.66 -3.20
C ARG A 174 -7.81 19.86 -2.02
N LEU A 175 -6.52 19.50 -1.99
CA LEU A 175 -5.91 18.74 -0.90
C LEU A 175 -5.58 19.60 0.32
N GLN A 176 -5.12 20.84 0.13
CA GLN A 176 -4.88 21.77 1.23
C GLN A 176 -6.15 22.15 1.99
N SER A 177 -7.31 22.12 1.32
CA SER A 177 -8.60 22.44 1.94
C SER A 177 -9.11 21.35 2.90
N LEU A 178 -8.54 20.14 2.84
CA LEU A 178 -9.02 19.01 3.62
C LEU A 178 -8.41 18.99 5.03
N PRO A 179 -9.18 18.53 6.04
CA PRO A 179 -8.60 18.07 7.30
C PRO A 179 -7.50 17.06 7.02
N CYS A 180 -6.32 17.31 7.59
CA CYS A 180 -5.12 16.51 7.38
C CYS A 180 -4.72 15.86 8.70
N VAL A 181 -4.45 14.56 8.67
CA VAL A 181 -3.96 13.82 9.83
C VAL A 181 -2.72 13.00 9.50
N ILE A 182 -1.96 12.70 10.54
CA ILE A 182 -0.81 11.82 10.51
C ILE A 182 -1.06 10.60 11.39
N LEU A 183 -0.60 9.44 10.92
CA LEU A 183 -0.61 8.20 11.69
C LEU A 183 0.48 8.21 12.76
N SER A 184 0.41 7.26 13.68
CA SER A 184 1.52 6.92 14.56
C SER A 184 2.75 6.51 13.75
N GLU A 185 3.91 6.53 14.39
CA GLU A 185 5.14 6.08 13.74
C GLU A 185 5.15 4.54 13.60
N TYR A 186 5.35 4.06 12.38
CA TYR A 186 5.46 2.65 12.04
C TYR A 186 6.71 2.42 11.20
N LYS A 187 7.35 1.26 11.39
CA LYS A 187 8.48 0.85 10.55
C LYS A 187 7.97 0.15 9.29
N SER A 188 8.33 0.69 8.14
CA SER A 188 8.09 0.08 6.84
C SER A 188 9.03 -1.09 6.60
N VAL A 189 8.50 -2.14 5.99
CA VAL A 189 9.30 -3.24 5.43
C VAL A 189 9.35 -3.17 3.89
N PHE A 190 9.05 -2.00 3.31
CA PHE A 190 9.06 -1.80 1.87
C PHE A 190 10.43 -2.09 1.26
N TRP A 191 10.47 -3.03 0.32
CA TRP A 191 11.72 -3.61 -0.18
C TRP A 191 12.48 -2.75 -1.18
N ARG A 192 11.91 -1.63 -1.64
CA ARG A 192 12.58 -0.77 -2.63
C ARG A 192 13.41 0.27 -1.90
N HIS A 193 14.70 0.32 -2.23
CA HIS A 193 15.63 1.29 -1.69
C HIS A 193 15.14 2.74 -1.86
N GLN A 194 15.03 3.45 -0.74
CA GLN A 194 14.76 4.88 -0.67
C GLN A 194 16.00 5.55 -0.07
N LYS A 195 16.97 5.93 -0.93
CA LYS A 195 18.25 6.48 -0.46
C LYS A 195 18.04 7.71 0.45
N GLY A 196 18.60 7.66 1.66
CA GLY A 196 18.56 8.77 2.61
C GLY A 196 17.16 9.06 3.18
N LYS A 197 16.23 8.10 3.11
CA LYS A 197 14.92 8.19 3.76
C LYS A 197 14.87 7.29 5.00
N PRO A 198 14.16 7.71 6.05
CA PRO A 198 13.98 6.86 7.22
C PRO A 198 13.14 5.64 6.85
N ASP A 199 13.30 4.56 7.62
CA ASP A 199 12.50 3.34 7.52
C ASP A 199 11.05 3.53 8.00
N THR A 200 10.72 4.69 8.56
CA THR A 200 9.35 5.08 8.95
C THR A 200 8.49 5.57 7.78
N TYR A 201 9.07 5.66 6.58
CA TYR A 201 8.35 6.06 5.38
C TYR A 201 7.61 4.88 4.76
N LEU A 202 6.35 4.74 5.14
CA LEU A 202 5.45 3.67 4.70
C LEU A 202 5.21 3.68 3.17
N ALA A 203 5.10 2.49 2.60
CA ALA A 203 4.46 2.32 1.30
C ALA A 203 2.96 2.59 1.40
N THR A 204 2.32 2.94 0.28
CA THR A 204 0.89 3.30 0.24
C THR A 204 -0.01 2.22 0.85
N ILE A 205 0.23 0.93 0.55
CA ILE A 205 -0.54 -0.18 1.14
C ILE A 205 -0.30 -0.33 2.65
N GLU A 206 0.92 -0.07 3.13
CA GLU A 206 1.23 -0.12 4.57
C GLU A 206 0.52 1.02 5.30
N ALA A 207 0.53 2.23 4.72
CA ALA A 207 -0.19 3.38 5.27
C ALA A 207 -1.70 3.11 5.39
N ILE A 208 -2.31 2.51 4.36
CA ILE A 208 -3.71 2.07 4.39
C ILE A 208 -3.94 1.04 5.48
N TYR A 209 -3.09 0.00 5.56
CA TYR A 209 -3.20 -1.04 6.59
C TYR A 209 -3.10 -0.46 8.00
N TYR A 210 -2.09 0.36 8.29
CA TYR A 210 -1.91 0.95 9.62
C TYR A 210 -3.01 1.94 9.98
N PHE A 211 -3.50 2.73 9.02
CA PHE A 211 -4.69 3.55 9.23
C PHE A 211 -5.89 2.69 9.68
N LEU A 212 -6.15 1.58 9.02
CA LEU A 212 -7.26 0.69 9.37
C LEU A 212 -7.05 0.00 10.74
N ARG A 213 -5.80 -0.28 11.12
CA ARG A 213 -5.45 -0.80 12.46
C ARG A 213 -5.73 0.24 13.54
N GLU A 214 -5.33 1.49 13.33
CA GLU A 214 -5.64 2.58 14.26
C GLU A 214 -7.15 2.82 14.35
N LEU A 215 -7.84 2.91 13.22
CA LEU A 215 -9.29 3.07 13.16
C LEU A 215 -10.02 1.95 13.93
N ASP A 216 -9.60 0.70 13.75
CA ASP A 216 -10.19 -0.42 14.48
C ASP A 216 -10.00 -0.33 15.98
N ASN A 217 -8.79 0.03 16.42
CA ASN A 217 -8.49 0.21 17.84
C ASN A 217 -9.31 1.37 18.45
N LEU A 218 -9.53 2.44 17.69
CA LEU A 218 -10.35 3.57 18.10
C LEU A 218 -11.85 3.25 18.11
N MET A 219 -12.33 2.41 17.20
CA MET A 219 -13.72 1.96 17.14
C MET A 219 -14.03 0.88 18.17
N ASN A 220 -13.05 0.06 18.53
CA ASN A 220 -13.19 -1.07 19.45
C ASN A 220 -12.12 -1.03 20.57
N PRO A 221 -12.12 -0.01 21.44
CA PRO A 221 -11.09 0.12 22.48
C PRO A 221 -11.04 -1.10 23.39
N GLY A 222 -9.83 -1.61 23.66
CA GLY A 222 -9.62 -2.78 24.53
C GLY A 222 -9.92 -4.14 23.90
N VAL A 223 -10.44 -4.17 22.66
CA VAL A 223 -10.67 -5.42 21.92
C VAL A 223 -9.39 -5.83 21.19
N HIS A 224 -8.97 -7.09 21.34
CA HIS A 224 -7.82 -7.60 20.61
C HIS A 224 -8.11 -7.66 19.12
N TYR A 225 -7.18 -7.15 18.31
CA TYR A 225 -7.31 -7.14 16.86
C TYR A 225 -7.38 -8.56 16.27
N SER A 226 -8.36 -8.79 15.41
CA SER A 226 -8.66 -10.12 14.87
C SER A 226 -7.87 -10.51 13.63
N GLY A 227 -7.07 -9.61 13.05
CA GLY A 227 -6.40 -9.84 11.77
C GLY A 227 -7.26 -9.51 10.54
N LYS A 228 -8.46 -8.94 10.72
CA LYS A 228 -9.45 -8.74 9.64
C LYS A 228 -8.98 -7.91 8.43
N TYR A 229 -7.90 -7.13 8.57
CA TYR A 229 -7.33 -6.34 7.47
C TYR A 229 -5.96 -6.84 7.02
N ASP A 230 -5.42 -7.91 7.60
CA ASP A 230 -4.05 -8.38 7.35
C ASP A 230 -3.87 -8.80 5.89
N ASN A 231 -4.91 -9.37 5.28
CA ASN A 231 -4.91 -9.72 3.87
C ASN A 231 -4.72 -8.53 2.92
N LEU A 232 -4.83 -7.26 3.35
CA LEU A 232 -4.42 -6.12 2.51
C LEU A 232 -2.95 -6.20 2.13
N LEU A 233 -2.14 -6.80 3.01
CA LEU A 233 -0.73 -7.04 2.79
C LEU A 233 -0.47 -8.37 2.05
N PHE A 234 -1.49 -9.11 1.57
CA PHE A 234 -1.32 -10.40 0.88
C PHE A 234 -0.33 -10.31 -0.29
N LEU A 235 -0.60 -9.43 -1.26
CA LEU A 235 0.29 -9.23 -2.41
C LEU A 235 1.63 -8.60 -1.99
N PHE A 236 1.62 -7.76 -0.96
CA PHE A 236 2.81 -7.11 -0.44
C PHE A 236 3.78 -8.11 0.19
N LYS A 237 3.29 -9.00 1.08
CA LYS A 237 4.02 -10.12 1.67
C LYS A 237 4.56 -11.05 0.59
N TYR A 238 3.72 -11.42 -0.39
CA TYR A 238 4.15 -12.28 -1.50
C TYR A 238 5.37 -11.71 -2.23
N PHE A 239 5.31 -10.44 -2.65
CA PHE A 239 6.43 -9.81 -3.35
C PHE A 239 7.64 -9.57 -2.46
N TYR A 240 7.42 -9.21 -1.18
CA TYR A 240 8.49 -9.11 -0.20
C TYR A 240 9.26 -10.43 -0.08
N MET A 241 8.56 -11.55 0.11
CA MET A 241 9.18 -12.87 0.23
C MET A 241 9.86 -13.32 -1.06
N LYS A 242 9.25 -13.06 -2.21
CA LYS A 242 9.88 -13.35 -3.50
C LYS A 242 11.19 -12.64 -3.70
N LEU A 243 11.25 -11.36 -3.32
CA LEU A 243 12.48 -10.58 -3.44
C LEU A 243 13.49 -11.03 -2.39
N ARG A 244 13.04 -11.46 -1.20
CA ARG A 244 13.92 -12.00 -0.15
C ARG A 244 14.64 -13.22 -0.64
N CYS A 245 13.92 -14.18 -1.22
CA CYS A 245 14.54 -15.36 -1.82
C CYS A 245 15.52 -15.02 -2.95
N ILE A 246 15.28 -13.96 -3.75
CA ILE A 246 16.18 -13.57 -4.83
C ILE A 246 17.48 -12.95 -4.29
N TYR A 247 17.40 -12.13 -3.23
CA TYR A 247 18.55 -11.42 -2.69
C TYR A 247 19.31 -12.21 -1.60
N ASP A 248 18.67 -13.14 -0.88
CA ASP A 248 19.31 -14.03 0.11
C ASP A 248 20.24 -15.08 -0.54
N ILE A 249 20.18 -15.32 -1.86
CA ILE A 249 21.05 -16.27 -2.58
C ILE A 249 22.47 -15.70 -2.87
N SER A 250 22.86 -14.56 -2.30
CA SER A 250 24.19 -13.99 -2.60
C SER A 250 24.97 -13.34 -1.46
N SER A 251 24.61 -13.63 -0.21
CA SER A 251 25.30 -13.08 0.97
C SER A 251 25.93 -14.13 1.89
N ALA A 252 25.87 -15.43 1.55
CA ALA A 252 26.39 -16.52 2.40
C ALA A 252 27.70 -17.15 1.90
N GLU A 253 28.22 -16.76 0.73
CA GLU A 253 29.54 -17.19 0.25
C GLU A 253 30.27 -16.01 -0.39
N LYS A 254 30.91 -15.20 0.46
CA LYS A 254 32.22 -14.59 0.23
C LYS A 254 32.70 -13.85 1.48
#